data_AF-A0A2A2HA10-F1
#
_entry.id   AF-A0A2A2HA10-F1
#
_cell.length_a   1.000
_cell.length_b   1.000
_cell.length_c   1.000
_cell.angle_alpha   90.00
_cell.angle_beta   90.00
_cell.angle_gamma   90.00
#
_symmetry.space_group_name_H-M   'P 1'
#
loop_
_entity.id
_entity.type
_entity.pdbx_description
1 polymer ?
#
loop_
_entity_poly.entity_id
_entity_poly.type
_entity_poly.pdbx_seq_one_letter_code
_entity_poly.pdbx_strand_id
1 'polypeptide(L)'
;MSNVTYDELGKKTNELAGFLRENGFAAHASHPAGGVVMYPHLAQKAGLGYRGTHGMLITPEFGPRQRLSAIFTSIQNLPVNTDDDHSWIPEFCAKCGKCIKNCPGNAIIQEKSSENGKTRTKVIKDLCSGCTICMRGCSFNRRGYMQIKDKYEKSKEIIS
;
A
#
# COMPACT_ATOMS: atom_id res chain seq x y z
N MET A 1 -2.26 -6.90 -19.91
CA MET A 1 -2.89 -7.67 -18.82
C MET A 1 -3.11 -6.90 -17.51
N SER A 2 -2.73 -5.61 -17.36
CA SER A 2 -3.03 -4.83 -16.15
C SER A 2 -4.42 -4.18 -16.13
N ASN A 3 -5.10 -4.05 -17.28
CA ASN A 3 -6.25 -3.15 -17.40
C ASN A 3 -7.57 -3.76 -16.93
N VAL A 4 -7.72 -5.09 -16.93
CA VAL A 4 -8.96 -5.76 -16.49
C VAL A 4 -9.23 -5.49 -15.01
N THR A 5 -8.24 -5.72 -14.13
CA THR A 5 -8.40 -5.45 -12.69
C THR A 5 -8.69 -3.98 -12.38
N TYR A 6 -8.11 -3.05 -13.16
CA TYR A 6 -8.41 -1.63 -13.00
C TYR A 6 -9.85 -1.29 -13.40
N ASP A 7 -10.31 -1.85 -14.52
CA ASP A 7 -11.66 -1.66 -15.04
C ASP A 7 -12.71 -2.27 -14.09
N GLU A 8 -12.51 -3.51 -13.65
CA GLU A 8 -13.41 -4.19 -12.70
C GLU A 8 -13.50 -3.44 -11.37
N LEU A 9 -12.34 -3.06 -10.79
CA LEU A 9 -12.33 -2.29 -9.54
C LEU A 9 -12.98 -0.90 -9.75
N GLY A 10 -12.74 -0.26 -10.89
CA GLY A 10 -13.38 1.00 -11.26
C GLY A 10 -14.90 0.90 -11.30
N LYS A 11 -15.43 -0.12 -11.98
CA LYS A 11 -16.87 -0.43 -12.04
C LYS A 11 -17.45 -0.64 -10.64
N LYS A 12 -16.81 -1.48 -9.81
CA LYS A 12 -17.26 -1.72 -8.43
C LYS A 12 -17.22 -0.48 -7.55
N THR A 13 -16.21 0.37 -7.73
CA THR A 13 -16.10 1.65 -6.99
C THR A 13 -17.24 2.59 -7.38
N ASN A 14 -17.60 2.65 -8.66
CA ASN A 14 -18.71 3.46 -9.14
C ASN A 14 -20.08 2.92 -8.71
N GLU A 15 -20.29 1.60 -8.77
CA GLU A 15 -21.49 0.92 -8.28
C GLU A 15 -21.74 1.25 -6.81
N LEU A 16 -20.72 1.10 -5.95
CA LEU A 16 -20.83 1.41 -4.53
C LEU A 16 -21.05 2.91 -4.28
N ALA A 17 -20.39 3.80 -5.01
CA ALA A 17 -20.65 5.23 -4.88
C ALA A 17 -22.06 5.60 -5.35
N GLY A 18 -22.61 4.91 -6.36
CA GLY A 18 -24.01 5.02 -6.79
C GLY A 18 -24.97 4.64 -5.69
N PHE A 19 -24.76 3.46 -5.09
CA PHE A 19 -25.54 3.00 -3.94
C PHE A 19 -25.55 4.03 -2.79
N LEU A 20 -24.41 4.62 -2.45
CA LEU A 20 -24.36 5.65 -1.41
C LEU A 20 -25.20 6.90 -1.75
N ARG A 21 -25.14 7.34 -3.02
CA ARG A 21 -25.95 8.48 -3.50
C ARG A 21 -27.44 8.19 -3.47
N GLU A 22 -27.85 6.99 -3.89
CA GLU A 22 -29.24 6.54 -3.82
C GLU A 22 -29.77 6.50 -2.38
N ASN A 23 -28.88 6.30 -1.41
CA ASN A 23 -29.20 6.30 0.03
C ASN A 23 -28.99 7.67 0.70
N GLY A 24 -28.95 8.76 -0.07
CA GLY A 24 -28.95 10.13 0.45
C GLY A 24 -27.59 10.68 0.88
N PHE A 25 -26.49 9.97 0.60
CA PHE A 25 -25.14 10.45 0.90
C PHE A 25 -24.46 10.99 -0.36
N ALA A 26 -23.93 12.21 -0.28
CA ALA A 26 -22.97 12.67 -1.29
C ALA A 26 -21.79 11.71 -1.33
N ALA A 27 -21.44 11.19 -2.51
CA ALA A 27 -20.34 10.25 -2.70
C ALA A 27 -19.64 10.42 -4.05
N HIS A 28 -18.30 10.46 -4.03
CA HIS A 28 -17.43 10.59 -5.19
C HIS A 28 -16.46 9.40 -5.26
N ALA A 29 -16.56 8.63 -6.34
CA ALA A 29 -15.67 7.51 -6.63
C ALA A 29 -14.32 8.01 -7.14
N SER A 30 -13.24 7.61 -6.47
CA SER A 30 -11.87 7.84 -6.94
C SER A 30 -11.38 6.61 -7.69
N HIS A 31 -11.29 6.73 -9.01
CA HIS A 31 -10.95 5.61 -9.89
C HIS A 31 -9.50 5.14 -9.66
N PRO A 32 -9.24 3.82 -9.58
CA PRO A 32 -7.91 3.29 -9.27
C PRO A 32 -6.85 3.66 -10.34
N ALA A 33 -7.26 3.85 -11.59
CA ALA A 33 -6.43 4.42 -12.65
C ALA A 33 -6.68 5.92 -12.79
N GLY A 34 -5.65 6.76 -12.64
CA GLY A 34 -5.76 8.22 -12.75
C GLY A 34 -6.38 8.91 -11.53
N GLY A 35 -6.45 8.21 -10.40
CA GLY A 35 -7.00 8.74 -9.15
C GLY A 35 -6.34 10.02 -8.65
N VAL A 36 -7.10 10.80 -7.88
CA VAL A 36 -6.70 12.13 -7.37
C VAL A 36 -5.92 12.08 -6.05
N VAL A 37 -5.72 10.87 -5.50
CA VAL A 37 -5.10 10.67 -4.17
C VAL A 37 -4.08 9.55 -4.14
N MET A 38 -3.26 9.56 -3.09
CA MET A 38 -2.27 8.53 -2.81
C MET A 38 -2.90 7.35 -2.06
N TYR A 39 -3.51 6.41 -2.78
CA TYR A 39 -4.25 5.28 -2.20
C TYR A 39 -3.52 4.48 -1.12
N PRO A 40 -2.22 4.13 -1.23
CA PRO A 40 -1.53 3.40 -0.16
C PRO A 40 -1.53 4.15 1.19
N HIS A 41 -1.53 5.48 1.18
CA HIS A 41 -1.60 6.26 2.43
C HIS A 41 -3.00 6.20 3.05
N LEU A 42 -4.05 6.29 2.23
CA LEU A 42 -5.43 6.19 2.71
C LEU A 42 -5.70 4.79 3.27
N ALA A 43 -5.28 3.75 2.56
CA ALA A 43 -5.46 2.37 3.00
C ALA A 43 -4.66 2.05 4.27
N GLN A 44 -3.47 2.65 4.45
CA GLN A 44 -2.74 2.56 5.72
C GLN A 44 -3.49 3.25 6.86
N LYS A 45 -4.05 4.46 6.63
CA LYS A 45 -4.90 5.14 7.63
C LYS A 45 -6.17 4.33 7.96
N ALA A 46 -6.68 3.56 7.01
CA ALA A 46 -7.82 2.66 7.21
C ALA A 46 -7.45 1.33 7.87
N GLY A 47 -6.19 1.12 8.30
CA GLY A 47 -5.75 -0.10 8.98
C GLY A 47 -5.59 -1.32 8.09
N LEU A 48 -5.72 -1.20 6.76
CA LEU A 48 -5.68 -2.36 5.86
C LEU A 48 -4.27 -2.97 5.73
N GLY A 49 -3.23 -2.18 5.98
CA GLY A 49 -1.85 -2.59 5.77
C GLY A 49 -0.88 -1.46 6.04
N TYR A 50 0.37 -1.65 5.64
CA TYR A 50 1.38 -0.58 5.71
C TYR A 50 2.17 -0.45 4.41
N ARG A 51 2.64 0.76 4.12
CA ARG A 51 3.46 1.01 2.93
C ARG A 51 4.85 0.37 3.07
N GLY A 52 5.21 -0.50 2.13
CA GLY A 52 6.57 -1.03 2.02
C GLY A 52 7.53 -0.11 1.28
N THR A 53 8.81 -0.47 1.25
CA THR A 53 9.87 0.27 0.50
C THR A 53 9.51 0.47 -0.97
N HIS A 54 8.87 -0.50 -1.64
CA HIS A 54 8.45 -0.35 -3.03
C HIS A 54 7.27 0.64 -3.25
N GLY A 55 6.80 1.32 -2.20
CA GLY A 55 5.77 2.36 -2.29
C GLY A 55 4.32 1.87 -2.37
N MET A 56 4.10 0.55 -2.44
CA MET A 56 2.75 -0.05 -2.45
C MET A 56 2.37 -0.48 -1.03
N LEU A 57 1.06 -0.60 -0.79
CA LEU A 57 0.53 -1.14 0.46
C LEU A 57 0.77 -2.65 0.53
N ILE A 58 1.22 -3.13 1.68
CA ILE A 58 1.32 -4.55 2.01
C ILE A 58 0.20 -4.87 3.00
N THR A 59 -0.73 -5.73 2.59
CA THR A 59 -1.81 -6.27 3.44
C THR A 59 -1.45 -7.66 3.96
N PRO A 60 -2.07 -8.12 5.06
CA PRO A 60 -1.90 -9.49 5.53
C PRO A 60 -2.26 -10.57 4.50
N GLU A 61 -3.39 -10.38 3.81
CA GLU A 61 -3.97 -11.39 2.93
C GLU A 61 -3.25 -11.48 1.57
N PHE A 62 -2.95 -10.33 0.95
CA PHE A 62 -2.48 -10.31 -0.44
C PHE A 62 -1.01 -9.85 -0.58
N GLY A 63 -0.38 -9.45 0.52
CA GLY A 63 0.91 -8.77 0.46
C GLY A 63 0.79 -7.51 -0.40
N PRO A 64 1.68 -7.26 -1.38
CA PRO A 64 1.58 -6.11 -2.26
C PRO A 64 0.68 -6.31 -3.50
N ARG A 65 0.08 -7.50 -3.71
CA ARG A 65 -0.59 -7.88 -4.97
C ARG A 65 -2.07 -7.45 -5.01
N GLN A 66 -2.31 -6.16 -4.88
CA GLN A 66 -3.67 -5.62 -4.89
C GLN A 66 -3.73 -4.25 -5.54
N ARG A 67 -4.93 -3.90 -5.99
CA ARG A 67 -5.29 -2.55 -6.42
C ARG A 67 -6.18 -1.93 -5.37
N LEU A 68 -6.11 -0.61 -5.27
CA LEU A 68 -6.82 0.18 -4.28
C LEU A 68 -7.62 1.25 -5.01
N SER A 69 -8.83 1.50 -4.54
CA SER A 69 -9.64 2.65 -4.88
C SER A 69 -10.15 3.29 -3.58
N ALA A 70 -10.75 4.47 -3.68
CA ALA A 70 -11.36 5.13 -2.53
C ALA A 70 -12.68 5.76 -2.95
N ILE A 71 -13.60 5.90 -1.99
CA ILE A 71 -14.82 6.67 -2.15
C ILE A 71 -14.81 7.76 -1.10
N PHE A 72 -14.94 9.01 -1.53
CA PHE A 72 -15.14 10.14 -0.64
C PHE A 72 -16.63 10.29 -0.42
N THR A 73 -17.06 10.48 0.82
CA THR A 73 -18.48 10.55 1.15
C THR A 73 -18.76 11.58 2.25
N SER A 74 -20.01 12.01 2.33
CA SER A 74 -20.53 12.91 3.37
C SER A 74 -20.86 12.21 4.69
N ILE A 75 -20.79 10.88 4.75
CA ILE A 75 -20.98 10.11 5.99
C ILE A 75 -19.95 10.56 7.04
N GLN A 76 -20.43 11.00 8.20
CA GLN A 76 -19.59 11.59 9.25
C GLN A 76 -19.17 10.59 10.34
N ASN A 77 -19.92 9.51 10.51
CA ASN A 77 -19.71 8.53 11.60
C ASN A 77 -18.98 7.26 11.12
N LEU A 78 -18.11 7.37 10.13
CA LEU A 78 -17.25 6.25 9.71
C LEU A 78 -16.28 5.91 10.85
N PRO A 79 -16.03 4.62 11.12
CA PRO A 79 -15.07 4.20 12.13
C PRO A 79 -13.67 4.69 11.73
N VAL A 80 -12.95 5.22 12.72
CA VAL A 80 -11.54 5.62 12.56
C VAL A 80 -10.68 4.50 13.12
N ASN A 81 -9.79 3.98 12.28
CA ASN A 81 -8.80 3.02 12.75
C ASN A 81 -7.76 3.73 13.63
N THR A 82 -7.60 3.26 14.86
CA THR A 82 -6.58 3.71 15.81
C THR A 82 -5.42 2.73 15.95
N ASP A 83 -5.55 1.54 15.37
CA ASP A 83 -4.61 0.44 15.57
C ASP A 83 -3.35 0.61 14.70
N ASP A 84 -2.23 0.11 15.20
CA ASP A 84 -0.93 0.21 14.55
C ASP A 84 -0.30 -1.16 14.21
N ASP A 85 -1.12 -2.22 14.13
CA ASP A 85 -0.77 -3.63 13.89
C ASP A 85 0.24 -3.93 12.76
N HIS A 86 0.43 -2.97 11.86
CA HIS A 86 1.26 -3.09 10.66
C HIS A 86 2.46 -2.14 10.66
N SER A 87 2.65 -1.33 11.73
CA SER A 87 3.69 -0.32 11.87
C SER A 87 5.12 -0.89 11.88
N TRP A 88 5.26 -2.20 12.05
CA TRP A 88 6.53 -2.93 11.99
C TRP A 88 7.06 -3.19 10.57
N ILE A 89 6.19 -3.16 9.55
CA ILE A 89 6.56 -3.46 8.15
C ILE A 89 7.70 -2.58 7.63
N PRO A 90 7.71 -1.24 7.85
CA PRO A 90 8.83 -0.38 7.46
C PRO A 90 10.17 -0.82 8.03
N GLU A 91 10.23 -1.26 9.29
CA GLU A 91 11.49 -1.70 9.90
C GLU A 91 12.00 -2.97 9.21
N PHE A 92 11.11 -3.95 9.01
CA PHE A 92 11.45 -5.15 8.24
C PHE A 92 11.91 -4.78 6.82
N CYS A 93 11.18 -3.88 6.15
CA CYS A 93 11.46 -3.44 4.79
C CYS A 93 12.81 -2.71 4.65
N ALA A 94 13.21 -1.93 5.67
CA ALA A 94 14.49 -1.24 5.73
C ALA A 94 15.67 -2.23 5.71
N LYS A 95 15.54 -3.39 6.38
CA LYS A 95 16.54 -4.45 6.37
C LYS A 95 16.48 -5.32 5.11
N CYS A 96 15.27 -5.54 4.57
CA CYS A 96 15.04 -6.43 3.44
C CYS A 96 15.61 -5.90 2.11
N GLY A 97 15.26 -4.68 1.70
CA GLY A 97 15.82 -4.00 0.51
C GLY A 97 15.67 -4.67 -0.86
N LYS A 98 15.06 -5.86 -0.99
CA LYS A 98 15.02 -6.65 -2.24
C LYS A 98 14.40 -5.89 -3.42
N CYS A 99 13.37 -5.10 -3.17
CA CYS A 99 12.71 -4.33 -4.21
C CYS A 99 13.63 -3.27 -4.83
N ILE A 100 14.49 -2.64 -4.03
CA ILE A 100 15.51 -1.69 -4.49
C ILE A 100 16.50 -2.42 -5.40
N LYS A 101 17.09 -3.52 -4.90
CA LYS A 101 18.12 -4.30 -5.61
C LYS A 101 17.63 -4.85 -6.96
N ASN A 102 16.36 -5.22 -7.05
CA ASN A 102 15.79 -5.84 -8.24
C ASN A 102 15.08 -4.84 -9.18
N CYS A 103 15.08 -3.54 -8.89
CA CYS A 103 14.42 -2.56 -9.74
C CYS A 103 15.27 -2.30 -10.99
N PRO A 104 14.83 -2.69 -12.21
CA PRO A 104 15.66 -2.52 -13.41
C PRO A 104 15.88 -1.05 -13.77
N GLY A 105 14.94 -0.17 -13.41
CA GLY A 105 15.04 1.27 -13.64
C GLY A 105 15.74 2.03 -12.52
N ASN A 106 16.22 1.37 -11.46
CA ASN A 106 16.76 2.02 -10.26
C ASN A 106 15.81 3.10 -9.68
N ALA A 107 14.50 2.91 -9.86
CA ALA A 107 13.50 3.92 -9.54
C ALA A 107 13.20 4.05 -8.04
N ILE A 108 13.58 3.07 -7.23
CA ILE A 108 13.27 3.02 -5.79
C ILE A 108 14.49 3.49 -5.01
N ILE A 109 14.43 4.70 -4.45
CA ILE A 109 15.53 5.31 -3.71
C ILE A 109 15.18 5.50 -2.24
N GLN A 110 16.18 5.43 -1.37
CA GLN A 110 16.07 5.77 0.04
C GLN A 110 16.76 7.11 0.29
N GLU A 111 16.02 8.06 0.86
CA GLU A 111 16.52 9.38 1.23
C GLU A 111 16.22 9.63 2.71
N LYS A 112 17.11 10.34 3.41
CA LYS A 112 16.80 10.79 4.76
C LYS A 112 15.86 11.98 4.67
N SER A 113 14.74 11.92 5.37
CA SER A 113 13.83 13.05 5.44
C SER A 113 14.49 14.22 6.16
N SER A 114 14.49 15.39 5.54
CA SER A 114 14.99 16.61 6.15
C SER A 114 14.19 17.07 7.38
N GLU A 115 12.92 16.65 7.50
CA GLU A 115 12.02 17.08 8.60
C GLU A 115 12.27 16.33 9.91
N ASN A 116 12.64 15.04 9.83
CA ASN A 116 12.70 14.18 11.01
C ASN A 116 13.86 13.18 10.99
N GLY A 117 14.78 13.29 10.03
CA GLY A 117 15.93 12.40 9.86
C GLY A 117 15.59 10.96 9.49
N LYS A 118 14.31 10.58 9.45
CA LYS A 118 13.88 9.20 9.16
C LYS A 118 14.10 8.89 7.68
N THR A 119 14.63 7.70 7.40
CA THR A 119 14.74 7.20 6.03
C THR A 119 13.35 7.06 5.42
N ARG A 120 13.07 7.85 4.39
CA ARG A 120 11.89 7.73 3.53
C ARG A 120 12.28 7.03 2.25
N THR A 121 11.38 6.22 1.71
CA THR A 121 11.55 5.65 0.38
C THR A 121 10.70 6.42 -0.61
N LYS A 122 11.31 6.76 -1.75
CA LYS A 122 10.68 7.47 -2.86
C LYS A 122 10.82 6.63 -4.13
N VAL A 123 9.73 6.55 -4.89
CA VAL A 123 9.74 5.95 -6.23
C VAL A 123 9.78 7.10 -7.24
N ILE A 124 10.88 7.20 -7.99
CA ILE A 124 11.05 8.20 -9.05
C ILE A 124 10.18 7.77 -10.23
N LYS A 125 9.12 8.54 -10.50
CA LYS A 125 8.10 8.19 -11.50
C LYS A 125 8.69 8.02 -12.89
N ASP A 126 9.59 8.91 -13.30
CA ASP A 126 10.18 8.93 -14.64
C ASP A 126 11.07 7.72 -14.91
N LEU A 127 11.59 7.08 -13.85
CA LEU A 127 12.39 5.86 -13.93
C LEU A 127 11.56 4.58 -13.77
N CYS A 128 10.30 4.69 -13.33
CA CYS A 128 9.45 3.55 -13.01
C CYS A 128 8.50 3.22 -14.16
N SER A 129 8.83 2.20 -14.93
CA SER A 129 7.99 1.71 -16.04
C SER A 129 6.76 0.89 -15.60
N GLY A 130 6.51 0.74 -14.29
CA GLY A 130 5.39 -0.07 -13.79
C GLY A 130 5.52 -1.58 -14.02
N CYS A 131 6.74 -2.09 -14.29
CA CYS A 131 7.00 -3.51 -14.65
C CYS A 131 6.68 -4.57 -13.58
N THR A 132 6.37 -4.18 -12.34
CA THR A 132 6.01 -5.06 -11.21
C THR A 132 7.09 -6.04 -10.71
N ILE A 133 8.35 -5.95 -11.17
CA ILE A 133 9.44 -6.83 -10.69
C ILE A 133 9.65 -6.70 -9.18
N CYS A 134 9.54 -5.48 -8.64
CA CYS A 134 9.61 -5.22 -7.20
C CYS A 134 8.50 -5.93 -6.40
N MET A 135 7.29 -6.02 -6.96
CA MET A 135 6.15 -6.74 -6.38
C MET A 135 6.40 -8.24 -6.41
N ARG A 136 6.80 -8.77 -7.59
CA ARG A 136 7.07 -10.20 -7.79
C ARG A 136 8.15 -10.73 -6.84
N GLY A 137 9.22 -9.96 -6.67
CA GLY A 137 10.34 -10.29 -5.79
C GLY A 137 10.15 -9.94 -4.30
N CYS A 138 9.03 -9.31 -3.93
CA CYS A 138 8.78 -8.91 -2.55
C CYS A 138 8.69 -10.14 -1.64
N SER A 139 9.32 -10.08 -0.45
CA SER A 139 9.26 -11.17 0.53
C SER A 139 7.81 -11.47 0.93
N PHE A 140 6.97 -10.46 1.13
CA PHE A 140 5.54 -10.62 1.46
C PHE A 140 4.76 -11.32 0.35
N ASN A 141 5.16 -11.14 -0.91
CA ASN A 141 4.57 -11.85 -2.04
C ASN A 141 4.99 -13.34 -2.07
N ARG A 142 6.22 -13.65 -1.68
CA ARG A 142 6.82 -15.00 -1.81
C ARG A 142 6.62 -15.89 -0.58
N ARG A 143 6.51 -15.30 0.61
CA ARG A 143 6.48 -16.01 1.90
C ARG A 143 5.17 -15.80 2.66
N GLY A 144 4.39 -14.79 2.30
CA GLY A 144 3.19 -14.39 3.04
C GLY A 144 3.50 -13.52 4.26
N TYR A 145 2.47 -12.86 4.76
CA TYR A 145 2.58 -11.88 5.84
C TYR A 145 2.89 -12.52 7.20
N MET A 146 2.09 -13.50 7.62
CA MET A 146 2.20 -14.11 8.96
C MET A 146 3.59 -14.73 9.19
N GLN A 147 4.09 -15.50 8.22
CA GLN A 147 5.42 -16.10 8.33
C GLN A 147 6.54 -15.06 8.50
N ILE A 148 6.39 -13.87 7.89
CA ILE A 148 7.36 -12.79 8.05
C ILE A 148 7.18 -12.12 9.41
N LYS A 149 5.94 -11.89 9.83
CA LYS A 149 5.60 -11.30 11.13
C LYS A 149 6.18 -12.13 12.28
N ASP A 150 5.90 -13.43 12.30
CA ASP A 150 6.41 -14.34 13.34
C ASP A 150 7.94 -14.32 13.42
N LYS A 151 8.62 -14.30 12.26
CA LYS A 151 10.09 -14.24 12.21
C LYS A 151 10.63 -12.90 12.67
N TYR A 152 9.93 -11.82 12.34
CA TYR A 152 10.29 -10.47 12.76
C TYR A 152 10.15 -10.33 14.29
N GLU A 153 9.04 -10.80 14.86
CA GLU A 153 8.77 -10.75 16.31
C GLU A 153 9.80 -11.59 17.09
N LYS A 154 10.05 -12.84 16.68
CA LYS A 154 11.11 -13.68 17.27
C LYS A 154 12.50 -13.02 17.21
N SER A 155 12.80 -12.29 16.13
CA SER A 155 14.08 -11.58 16.01
C SER A 155 14.20 -10.39 16.96
N LYS A 156 13.07 -9.82 17.43
CA LYS A 156 13.06 -8.75 18.43
C LYS A 156 13.27 -9.32 19.83
N GLU A 157 12.64 -10.44 20.15
CA GLU A 157 12.77 -11.11 21.46
C GLU A 157 14.21 -11.57 21.76
N ILE A 158 15.00 -11.91 20.73
CA ILE A 158 16.41 -12.32 20.91
C ILE A 158 17.32 -11.13 21.21
N ILE A 159 16.90 -9.91 20.87
CA ILE A 159 17.71 -8.68 20.96
C ILE A 159 17.31 -7.83 22.20
N SER A 160 16.17 -8.13 22.83
CA SER A 160 15.71 -7.56 24.10
C SER A 160 16.28 -8.30 25.30
#